data_AF-A0A355YC39-F1
#
_entry.id   AF-A0A355YC39-F1
#
_cell.length_a   1.000
_cell.length_b   1.000
_cell.length_c   1.000
_cell.angle_alpha   90.00
_cell.angle_beta   90.00
_cell.angle_gamma   90.00
#
_symmetry.space_group_name_H-M   'P 1'
#
loop_
_entity.id
_entity.type
_entity.pdbx_description
1 polymer ?
#
loop_
_entity_poly.entity_id
_entity_poly.type
_entity_poly.pdbx_seq_one_letter_code
_entity_poly.pdbx_strand_id
1 'polypeptide(L)'
;MTKFRELCGTLALLGLLFAPRQVPAADTTAELRNAIAAQRALPRAPQLPRTAFLESRGLTSVQLSPGGDYVAYLREQGESRSLFLLPAAGGKPRVLVARSQAEQLLWSRDGRW
;
A
#
# COMPACT_ATOMS: atom_id res chain seq x y z
N MET A 1 21.78 -20.63 -53.31
CA MET A 1 21.83 -19.18 -52.96
C MET A 1 20.66 -18.70 -52.11
N THR A 2 19.56 -19.46 -51.99
CA THR A 2 18.35 -19.08 -51.22
C THR A 2 18.51 -19.16 -49.70
N LYS A 3 19.25 -20.15 -49.18
CA LYS A 3 19.45 -20.34 -47.72
C LYS A 3 20.22 -19.20 -47.04
N PHE A 4 21.14 -18.54 -47.74
CA PHE A 4 21.93 -17.43 -47.18
C PHE A 4 21.10 -16.15 -47.01
N ARG A 5 20.16 -15.90 -47.94
CA ARG A 5 19.22 -14.76 -47.85
C ARG A 5 18.23 -14.90 -46.69
N GLU A 6 17.77 -16.11 -46.40
CA GLU A 6 16.85 -16.35 -45.27
C GLU A 6 17.56 -16.28 -43.90
N LEU A 7 18.80 -16.73 -43.83
CA LEU A 7 19.66 -16.56 -42.65
C LEU A 7 19.95 -15.08 -42.38
N CYS A 8 20.27 -14.28 -43.41
CA CYS A 8 20.42 -12.84 -43.24
C CYS A 8 19.10 -12.15 -42.83
N GLY A 9 17.96 -12.58 -43.39
CA GLY A 9 16.65 -12.02 -43.06
C GLY A 9 16.23 -12.29 -41.62
N THR A 10 16.47 -13.51 -41.12
CA THR A 10 16.16 -13.89 -39.74
C THR A 10 17.11 -13.22 -38.73
N LEU A 11 18.40 -13.06 -39.05
CA LEU A 11 19.34 -12.29 -38.23
C LEU A 11 18.98 -10.80 -38.15
N ALA A 12 18.52 -10.19 -39.25
CA ALA A 12 18.05 -8.80 -39.24
C ALA A 12 16.78 -8.62 -38.39
N LEU A 13 15.85 -9.58 -38.45
CA LEU A 13 14.62 -9.56 -37.65
C LEU A 13 14.90 -9.74 -36.15
N LEU A 14 15.84 -10.62 -35.79
CA LEU A 14 16.33 -10.79 -34.42
C LEU A 14 17.03 -9.51 -33.91
N GLY A 15 17.84 -8.85 -34.73
CA GLY A 15 18.48 -7.58 -34.38
C GLY A 15 17.48 -6.46 -34.05
N LEU A 16 16.34 -6.41 -34.74
CA LEU A 16 15.28 -5.44 -34.49
C LEU A 16 14.48 -5.71 -33.19
N LEU A 17 14.35 -6.98 -32.78
CA LEU A 17 13.71 -7.36 -31.53
C LEU A 17 14.60 -7.09 -30.29
N PHE A 18 15.91 -7.06 -30.47
CA PHE A 18 16.90 -6.76 -29.42
C PHE A 18 17.39 -5.31 -29.44
N ALA A 19 16.85 -4.46 -30.30
CA ALA A 19 17.15 -3.03 -30.25
C ALA A 19 16.68 -2.48 -28.89
N PRO A 20 17.58 -1.87 -28.09
CA PRO A 20 17.18 -1.26 -26.83
C PRO A 20 16.12 -0.21 -27.17
N ARG A 21 14.91 -0.36 -26.62
CA ARG A 21 13.93 0.72 -26.61
C ARG A 21 14.62 1.90 -25.94
N GLN A 22 15.01 2.90 -26.74
CA GLN A 22 15.39 4.19 -26.20
C GLN A 22 14.12 4.74 -25.56
N VAL A 23 14.01 4.58 -24.24
CA VAL A 23 13.11 5.41 -23.45
C VAL A 23 13.69 6.80 -23.60
N PRO A 24 13.02 7.74 -24.31
CA PRO A 24 13.53 9.09 -24.43
C PRO A 24 13.78 9.58 -23.01
N ALA A 25 14.93 10.22 -22.79
CA ALA A 25 15.23 10.85 -21.52
C ALA A 25 14.10 11.84 -21.24
N ALA A 26 13.18 11.45 -20.37
CA ALA A 26 12.21 12.34 -19.78
C ALA A 26 12.99 13.59 -19.34
N ASP A 27 12.55 14.78 -19.76
CA ASP A 27 13.09 16.02 -19.21
C ASP A 27 12.63 16.08 -17.75
N THR A 28 13.36 15.40 -16.87
CA THR A 28 13.01 15.14 -15.47
C THR A 28 12.77 16.44 -14.71
N THR A 29 13.41 17.53 -15.16
CA THR A 29 13.20 18.88 -14.63
C THR A 29 11.82 19.43 -14.99
N ALA A 30 11.34 19.18 -16.21
CA ALA A 30 10.01 19.58 -16.64
C ALA A 30 8.93 18.74 -15.96
N GLU A 31 9.14 17.43 -15.85
CA GLU A 31 8.22 16.52 -15.13
C GLU A 31 8.10 16.88 -13.65
N LEU A 32 9.22 17.13 -12.98
CA LEU A 32 9.23 17.58 -11.58
C LEU A 32 8.50 18.92 -11.41
N ARG A 33 8.73 19.89 -12.30
CA ARG A 33 8.03 21.19 -12.28
C ARG A 33 6.52 20.99 -12.40
N ASN A 34 6.08 20.13 -13.30
CA ASN A 34 4.66 19.82 -13.50
C ASN A 34 4.07 19.13 -12.26
N ALA A 35 4.78 18.17 -11.66
CA ALA A 35 4.34 17.50 -10.43
C ALA A 35 4.23 18.48 -9.25
N ILE A 36 5.18 19.41 -9.11
CA ILE A 36 5.12 20.46 -8.08
C ILE A 36 3.94 21.40 -8.33
N ALA A 37 3.70 21.81 -9.57
CA ALA A 37 2.56 22.66 -9.93
C ALA A 37 1.23 21.96 -9.60
N ALA A 38 1.09 20.67 -9.96
CA ALA A 38 -0.08 19.87 -9.64
C ALA A 38 -0.28 19.74 -8.13
N GLN A 39 0.77 19.43 -7.36
CA GLN A 39 0.70 19.32 -5.90
C GLN A 39 0.31 20.64 -5.23
N ARG A 40 0.83 21.77 -5.71
CA ARG A 40 0.51 23.11 -5.18
C ARG A 40 -0.92 23.55 -5.50
N ALA A 41 -1.51 23.01 -6.56
CA ALA A 41 -2.91 23.24 -6.90
C ALA A 41 -3.89 22.42 -6.03
N LEU A 42 -3.41 21.40 -5.30
CA LEU A 42 -4.26 20.65 -4.38
C LEU A 42 -4.73 21.53 -3.21
N PRO A 43 -5.92 21.25 -2.66
CA PRO A 43 -6.40 21.91 -1.45
C PRO A 43 -5.37 21.82 -0.31
N ARG A 44 -5.22 22.91 0.45
CA ARG A 44 -4.36 22.91 1.63
C ARG A 44 -4.86 21.84 2.61
N ALA A 45 -3.94 21.02 3.10
CA ALA A 45 -4.25 20.01 4.10
C ALA A 45 -4.94 20.66 5.34
N PRO A 46 -6.00 20.04 5.89
CA PRO A 46 -6.62 20.53 7.10
C PRO A 46 -5.61 20.69 8.22
N GLN A 47 -5.62 21.85 8.90
CA GLN A 47 -4.83 22.03 10.11
C GLN A 47 -5.58 21.41 11.28
N LEU A 48 -5.03 20.34 11.83
CA LEU A 48 -5.57 19.71 13.03
C LEU A 48 -5.09 20.48 14.26
N PRO A 49 -5.96 20.78 15.24
CA PRO A 49 -5.55 21.43 16.47
C PRO A 49 -4.61 20.51 17.26
N ARG A 50 -3.72 21.08 18.07
CA ARG A 50 -2.80 20.31 18.93
C ARG A 50 -3.52 19.23 19.74
N THR A 51 -4.71 19.54 20.24
CA THR A 51 -5.55 18.63 21.03
C THR A 51 -5.91 17.35 20.29
N ALA A 52 -6.04 17.38 18.95
CA ALA A 52 -6.29 16.18 18.15
C ALA A 52 -5.13 15.16 18.20
N PHE A 53 -3.91 15.63 18.50
CA PHE A 53 -2.72 14.80 18.66
C PHE A 53 -2.48 14.37 20.11
N LEU A 54 -3.21 14.94 21.06
CA LEU A 54 -3.11 14.57 22.48
C LEU A 54 -3.99 13.37 22.83
N GLU A 55 -4.96 13.01 21.99
CA GLU A 55 -5.70 11.77 22.13
C GLU A 55 -4.77 10.57 21.90
N SER A 56 -4.26 10.01 23.00
CA SER A 56 -3.56 8.72 22.97
C SER A 56 -4.56 7.63 22.63
N ARG A 57 -4.70 7.33 21.34
CA ARG A 57 -5.32 6.09 20.90
C ARG A 57 -4.22 5.03 20.88
N GLY A 58 -3.98 4.45 22.06
CA GLY A 58 -3.07 3.31 22.22
C GLY A 58 -3.57 2.13 21.39
N LEU A 59 -3.17 2.09 20.13
CA LEU A 59 -3.38 0.97 19.24
C LEU A 59 -2.14 0.10 19.32
N THR A 60 -2.34 -1.14 19.71
CA THR A 60 -1.27 -2.13 19.79
C THR A 60 -1.65 -3.36 18.98
N SER A 61 -0.65 -4.14 18.58
CA SER A 61 -0.80 -5.40 17.83
C SER A 61 -1.79 -5.30 16.66
N VAL A 62 -1.40 -4.62 15.58
CA VAL A 62 -2.23 -4.48 14.38
C VAL A 62 -1.87 -5.58 13.39
N GLN A 63 -2.87 -6.32 12.91
CA GLN A 63 -2.70 -7.46 12.00
C GLN A 63 -3.75 -7.43 10.89
N LEU A 64 -3.31 -7.55 9.63
CA LEU A 64 -4.21 -7.78 8.50
C LEU A 64 -4.58 -9.26 8.46
N SER A 65 -5.85 -9.58 8.22
CA SER A 65 -6.30 -10.96 8.00
C SER A 65 -5.62 -11.55 6.76
N PRO A 66 -5.35 -12.87 6.69
CA PRO A 66 -4.69 -13.48 5.53
C PRO A 66 -5.38 -13.23 4.18
N GLY A 67 -6.71 -13.17 4.17
CA GLY A 67 -7.51 -12.85 2.98
C GLY A 67 -7.53 -11.36 2.61
N GLY A 68 -7.03 -10.49 3.48
CA GLY A 68 -7.00 -9.04 3.27
C GLY A 68 -8.31 -8.31 3.56
N ASP A 69 -9.38 -9.01 3.93
CA ASP A 69 -10.70 -8.41 4.11
C ASP A 69 -10.86 -7.60 5.41
N TYR A 70 -10.02 -7.89 6.42
CA TYR A 70 -10.13 -7.27 7.74
C TYR A 70 -8.78 -6.88 8.36
N VAL A 71 -8.82 -5.86 9.21
CA VAL A 71 -7.74 -5.47 10.13
C VAL A 71 -8.20 -5.74 11.54
N ALA A 72 -7.46 -6.58 12.27
CA ALA A 72 -7.60 -6.76 13.70
C ALA A 72 -6.60 -5.88 14.44
N TYR A 73 -7.04 -5.29 15.55
CA TYR A 73 -6.16 -4.48 16.41
C TYR A 73 -6.61 -4.50 17.85
N LEU A 74 -5.65 -4.34 18.77
CA LEU A 74 -5.94 -4.07 20.17
C LEU A 74 -6.01 -2.57 20.40
N ARG A 75 -7.01 -2.13 21.15
CA ARG A 75 -7.10 -0.74 21.62
C ARG A 75 -7.10 -0.71 23.13
N GLU A 76 -6.20 0.09 23.68
CA GLU A 76 -6.06 0.35 25.11
C GLU A 76 -7.27 1.13 25.66
N GLN A 77 -7.76 0.66 26.81
CA GLN A 77 -8.90 1.17 27.56
C GLN A 77 -8.62 1.02 29.06
N GLY A 78 -7.96 2.02 29.64
CA GLY A 78 -7.47 1.97 31.01
C GLY A 78 -6.43 0.86 31.17
N GLU A 79 -6.63 -0.03 32.14
CA GLU A 79 -5.74 -1.17 32.42
C GLU A 79 -5.99 -2.38 31.52
N SER A 80 -6.94 -2.29 30.58
CA SER A 80 -7.32 -3.40 29.71
C SER A 80 -7.25 -3.03 28.23
N ARG A 81 -7.28 -4.03 27.36
CA ARG A 81 -7.34 -3.87 25.91
C ARG A 81 -8.59 -4.54 25.38
N SER A 82 -9.15 -4.00 24.30
CA SER A 82 -10.20 -4.70 23.57
C SER A 82 -9.76 -4.99 22.15
N LEU A 83 -10.13 -6.17 21.66
CA LEU A 83 -9.92 -6.58 20.29
C LEU A 83 -11.03 -6.00 19.41
N PHE A 84 -10.62 -5.23 18.41
CA PHE A 84 -11.48 -4.71 17.38
C PHE A 84 -11.17 -5.37 16.04
N LEU A 85 -12.21 -5.48 15.22
CA LEU A 85 -12.12 -5.88 13.83
C LEU A 85 -12.71 -4.81 12.92
N LEU A 86 -11.93 -4.34 11.96
CA LEU A 86 -12.29 -3.32 10.99
C LEU A 86 -12.27 -3.93 9.58
N PRO A 87 -13.31 -3.72 8.74
CA PRO A 87 -13.23 -4.09 7.33
C PRO A 87 -12.13 -3.29 6.63
N ALA A 88 -11.30 -3.95 5.81
CA ALA A 88 -10.20 -3.29 5.10
C ALA A 88 -10.68 -2.26 4.07
N ALA A 89 -11.88 -2.44 3.53
CA ALA A 89 -12.56 -1.46 2.68
C ALA A 89 -13.01 -0.19 3.45
N GLY A 90 -12.80 -0.13 4.78
CA GLY A 90 -13.23 0.95 5.65
C GLY A 90 -14.60 0.71 6.27
N GLY A 91 -15.07 1.70 7.05
CA GLY A 91 -16.34 1.63 7.77
C GLY A 91 -16.16 1.63 9.29
N LYS A 92 -17.14 1.07 10.00
CA LYS A 92 -17.15 1.06 11.47
C LYS A 92 -16.49 -0.21 12.01
N PRO A 93 -15.50 -0.10 12.92
CA PRO A 93 -14.94 -1.27 13.59
C PRO A 93 -15.94 -1.87 14.58
N ARG A 94 -15.91 -3.20 14.77
CA ARG A 94 -16.68 -3.92 15.80
C ARG A 94 -15.76 -4.49 16.88
N VAL A 95 -16.24 -4.57 18.11
CA VAL A 95 -15.53 -5.24 19.21
C VAL A 95 -15.78 -6.74 19.10
N LEU A 96 -14.72 -7.54 19.08
CA LEU A 96 -14.81 -9.01 19.15
C LEU A 96 -14.61 -9.52 20.58
N VAL A 97 -13.64 -8.92 21.29
CA VAL A 97 -13.34 -9.26 22.69
C VAL A 97 -13.16 -7.96 23.47
N ALA A 98 -13.93 -7.78 24.53
CA ALA A 98 -13.81 -6.63 25.41
C ALA A 98 -12.96 -6.96 26.64
N ARG A 99 -12.22 -5.97 27.16
CA ARG A 99 -11.50 -6.04 28.45
C ARG A 99 -10.58 -7.27 28.62
N SER A 100 -9.78 -7.53 27.60
CA SER A 100 -8.70 -8.53 27.61
C SER A 100 -7.39 -7.94 28.16
N GLN A 101 -6.50 -8.81 28.63
CA GLN A 101 -5.10 -8.47 28.91
C GLN A 101 -4.14 -8.90 27.79
N ALA A 102 -4.68 -9.41 26.67
CA ALA A 102 -3.87 -9.83 25.53
C ALA A 102 -2.99 -8.68 25.03
N GLU A 103 -1.75 -9.02 24.67
CA GLU A 103 -0.78 -8.08 24.10
C GLU A 103 -0.49 -8.35 22.62
N GLN A 104 -0.84 -9.55 22.15
CA GLN A 104 -0.59 -10.00 20.80
C GLN A 104 -1.86 -10.56 20.15
N LEU A 105 -1.92 -10.41 18.83
CA LEU A 105 -2.93 -10.99 17.96
C LEU A 105 -2.24 -11.83 16.89
N LEU A 106 -2.84 -12.97 16.59
CA LEU A 106 -2.43 -13.86 15.51
C LEU A 106 -3.67 -14.33 14.78
N TRP A 107 -3.56 -14.42 13.46
CA TRP A 107 -4.56 -15.06 12.63
C TRP A 107 -4.17 -16.52 12.38
N SER A 108 -5.15 -17.41 12.34
CA SER A 108 -4.97 -18.71 11.72
C SER A 108 -4.63 -18.54 10.25
N ARG A 109 -3.88 -19.48 9.68
CA ARG A 109 -3.43 -19.41 8.28
C ARG A 109 -4.61 -19.33 7.29
N ASP A 110 -5.73 -19.94 7.64
CA ASP A 110 -6.96 -19.93 6.85
C ASP A 110 -7.87 -18.71 7.12
N GLY A 111 -7.46 -17.81 8.02
CA GLY A 111 -8.18 -16.57 8.35
C GLY A 111 -9.51 -16.75 9.06
N ARG A 112 -9.82 -17.96 9.53
CA ARG A 112 -11.06 -18.26 10.26
C ARG A 112 -11.00 -17.89 11.74
N TRP A 113 -9.80 -17.75 12.32
CA TRP A 113 -9.54 -17.46 13.73
C TRP A 113 -8.50 -16.37 13.90
#